data_AF-A0A3D1IM63-F1
#
_entry.id   AF-A0A3D1IM63-F1
#
_cell.length_a   1.000
_cell.length_b   1.000
_cell.length_c   1.000
_cell.angle_alpha   90.00
_cell.angle_beta   90.00
_cell.angle_gamma   90.00
#
_symmetry.space_group_name_H-M   'P 1'
#
loop_
_entity.id
_entity.type
_entity.pdbx_description
1 polymer ?
#
loop_
_entity_poly.entity_id
_entity_poly.type
_entity_poly.pdbx_seq_one_letter_code
_entity_poly.pdbx_strand_id
1 'polypeptide(L)' 'MRVAVSTRQLWRKLSNGKSLFLIAGPCVIESEELCLRVARSLRKTCERLGVNYIFKASYDKANRTSGKS' A
#
# COMPACT_ATOMS: atom_id res chain seq x y z
N MET A 1 4.75 14.97 -12.54
CA MET A 1 5.15 13.57 -12.85
C MET A 1 4.00 12.63 -12.47
N ARG A 2 3.08 12.35 -13.39
CA ARG A 2 1.98 11.40 -13.20
C ARG A 2 2.36 10.11 -13.92
N VAL A 3 2.64 9.05 -13.16
CA VAL A 3 2.69 7.70 -13.75
C VAL A 3 1.24 7.22 -13.81
N ALA A 4 0.50 7.62 -14.84
CA ALA A 4 -0.82 7.08 -15.10
C ALA A 4 -0.66 5.68 -15.72
N VAL A 5 -0.36 4.68 -14.89
CA VAL A 5 -0.53 3.28 -15.31
C VAL A 5 -2.03 3.06 -15.39
N SER A 6 -2.54 2.71 -16.59
CA SER A 6 -3.93 2.27 -16.73
C SER A 6 -4.21 1.16 -15.72
N THR A 7 -5.31 1.26 -14.96
CA THR A 7 -5.73 0.23 -13.98
C THR A 7 -5.73 -1.16 -14.61
N ARG A 8 -6.10 -1.26 -15.89
CA ARG A 8 -6.10 -2.51 -16.68
C ARG A 8 -4.69 -3.06 -16.91
N GLN A 9 -3.73 -2.19 -17.15
CA GLN A 9 -2.33 -2.56 -17.38
C GLN A 9 -1.64 -2.98 -16.07
N LEU A 10 -1.92 -2.28 -14.97
CA LEU A 10 -1.47 -2.68 -13.63
C LEU A 10 -2.05 -4.04 -13.25
N TRP A 11 -3.37 -4.22 -13.41
CA TRP A 11 -4.03 -5.49 -13.14
C TRP A 11 -3.38 -6.66 -13.88
N ARG A 12 -3.16 -6.52 -15.19
CA ARG A 12 -2.49 -7.55 -16.00
C ARG A 12 -1.07 -7.87 -15.53
N LYS A 13 -0.34 -6.87 -15.00
CA LYS A 13 1.01 -7.08 -14.43
C LYS A 13 0.95 -7.86 -13.11
N LEU A 14 -0.06 -7.63 -12.28
CA LEU A 14 -0.22 -8.28 -10.97
C LEU A 14 -0.84 -9.67 -11.08
N SER A 15 -1.79 -9.86 -12.01
CA SER A 15 -2.59 -11.09 -12.14
C SER A 15 -1.89 -12.22 -12.89
N ASN A 16 -0.71 -11.98 -13.46
CA ASN A 16 0.01 -12.96 -14.28
C ASN A 16 0.80 -13.98 -13.44
N GLY A 17 0.92 -13.79 -12.12
CA GLY A 17 1.63 -14.68 -11.19
C GLY A 17 3.15 -14.78 -11.39
N LYS A 18 3.72 -14.01 -12.32
CA LYS A 18 5.14 -14.09 -12.72
C LYS A 18 6.06 -13.12 -11.99
N SER A 19 5.51 -12.20 -11.20
CA SER A 19 6.30 -11.19 -10.51
C SER A 19 5.77 -10.95 -9.11
N LEU A 20 6.66 -10.97 -8.13
CA LEU A 20 6.35 -10.60 -6.76
C LEU A 20 5.84 -9.15 -6.71
N PHE A 21 4.79 -8.93 -5.94
CA PHE A 21 4.31 -7.60 -5.58
C PHE A 21 4.01 -7.55 -4.08
N LEU A 22 4.10 -6.36 -3.51
CA LEU A 22 3.91 -6.11 -2.09
C LEU A 22 2.72 -5.17 -1.87
N ILE A 23 1.77 -5.60 -1.04
CA ILE A 23 0.73 -4.74 -0.46
C ILE A 23 1.10 -4.52 1.00
N ALA A 24 1.50 -3.31 1.37
CA ALA A 24 1.96 -3.03 2.73
C ALA A 24 1.77 -1.56 3.14
N GLY A 25 1.65 -1.34 4.45
CA GLY A 25 1.55 -0.05 5.09
C GLY A 25 1.10 -0.19 6.55
N PRO A 26 0.79 0.92 7.23
CA PRO A 26 0.36 0.87 8.62
C PRO A 26 -0.98 0.13 8.77
N CYS A 27 -1.22 -0.43 9.95
CA CYS A 27 -2.45 -1.18 10.23
C CYS A 27 -3.68 -0.28 10.08
N VAL A 28 -3.61 0.94 10.65
CA VAL A 28 -4.65 1.98 10.64
C VAL A 28 -4.03 3.33 10.26
N ILE A 29 -4.83 4.23 9.72
CA ILE A 29 -4.43 5.62 9.44
C ILE A 29 -4.44 6.40 10.77
N GLU A 30 -3.27 6.72 11.30
CA GLU A 30 -3.11 7.54 12.52
C GLU A 30 -2.87 9.02 12.20
N SER A 31 -2.03 9.29 11.19
CA SER A 31 -1.79 10.62 10.65
C SER A 31 -1.33 10.54 9.20
N GLU A 32 -1.56 11.62 8.45
CA GLU A 32 -1.05 11.75 7.08
C GLU A 32 0.48 11.64 7.04
N GLU A 33 1.15 12.28 7.99
CA GLU A 33 2.61 12.28 8.07
C GLU A 33 3.18 10.88 8.23
N LEU A 34 2.60 10.06 9.13
CA LEU A 34 2.99 8.66 9.32
C LEU A 34 2.79 7.86 8.03
N CYS A 35 1.63 8.00 7.39
CA CYS A 35 1.31 7.30 6.16
C CYS A 35 2.32 7.65 5.05
N LEU A 36 2.61 8.93 4.85
CA LEU A 36 3.58 9.39 3.85
C LEU A 36 5.00 8.90 4.16
N ARG A 37 5.42 8.90 5.43
CA ARG A 37 6.74 8.42 5.85
C ARG A 37 6.91 6.94 5.56
N VAL A 38 5.92 6.12 5.92
CA VAL A 38 5.91 4.67 5.66
C VAL A 38 5.87 4.40 4.15
N ALA A 39 4.99 5.07 3.41
CA ALA A 39 4.85 4.90 1.96
C ALA A 39 6.16 5.21 1.22
N ARG A 40 6.84 6.31 1.58
CA ARG A 40 8.12 6.70 0.97
C ARG A 40 9.22 5.68 1.24
N SER A 41 9.32 5.20 2.49
CA SER A 41 10.34 4.21 2.89
C SER A 41 10.16 2.88 2.15
N LEU A 42 8.92 2.36 2.13
CA LEU A 42 8.60 1.11 1.45
C LEU A 42 8.74 1.24 -0.07
N ARG A 43 8.27 2.35 -0.66
CA ARG A 43 8.45 2.61 -2.09
C ARG A 43 9.93 2.58 -2.48
N LYS A 44 10.79 3.31 -1.77
CA LYS A 44 12.24 3.35 -2.05
C LYS A 44 12.88 1.95 -1.96
N THR A 45 12.40 1.12 -1.02
CA THR A 45 12.89 -0.24 -0.84
C THR A 45 12.43 -1.15 -1.98
N CYS A 46 11.16 -1.11 -2.34
CA CYS A 46 10.59 -1.91 -3.42
C CYS A 46 11.15 -1.51 -4.80
N GLU A 47 11.39 -0.21 -5.03
CA GLU A 47 12.05 0.28 -6.25
C GLU A 47 13.45 -0.33 -6.42
N ARG A 48 14.24 -0.40 -5.34
CA ARG A 48 15.57 -1.03 -5.37
C ARG A 48 15.52 -2.54 -5.65
N LEU A 49 14.43 -3.19 -5.26
CA LEU A 49 14.24 -4.65 -5.42
C LEU A 49 13.48 -5.01 -6.72
N GLY A 50 13.03 -4.03 -7.49
CA GLY A 50 12.20 -4.27 -8.68
C GLY A 50 10.81 -4.85 -8.35
N VAL A 51 10.32 -4.66 -7.12
CA VAL A 51 9.03 -5.19 -6.65
C VAL A 51 7.94 -4.13 -6.85
N ASN A 52 6.80 -4.52 -7.43
CA ASN A 52 5.65 -3.62 -7.50
C ASN A 52 5.09 -3.41 -6.08
N TYR A 53 4.89 -2.15 -5.69
CA TYR A 53 4.42 -1.79 -4.35
C TYR A 53 3.06 -1.09 -4.41
N ILE A 54 2.14 -1.53 -3.54
CA ILE A 54 0.83 -0.94 -3.32
C ILE A 54 0.76 -0.54 -1.85
N PHE A 55 0.64 0.76 -1.59
CA PHE A 55 0.39 1.25 -0.23
C PHE A 55 -1.01 0.85 0.22
N LYS A 56 -1.12 0.32 1.45
CA LYS A 56 -2.40 0.02 2.09
C LYS A 56 -2.40 0.49 3.54
N ALA A 57 -3.47 1.14 3.94
CA ALA A 57 -3.81 1.44 5.33
C ALA A 57 -5.34 1.33 5.50
N SER A 58 -5.80 0.95 6.69
CA SER A 58 -7.25 0.94 6.98
C SER A 58 -7.66 2.27 7.59
N TYR A 59 -8.79 2.84 7.16
CA TYR A 59 -9.40 4.00 7.84
C TYR A 59 -9.95 3.61 9.21
N ASP A 60 -10.67 2.49 9.27
CA ASP A 60 -11.17 1.92 10.52
C ASP A 60 -10.75 0.47 10.69
N LYS A 61 -10.65 0.03 11.94
CA LYS A 61 -10.40 -1.35 12.31
C LYS A 61 -11.72 -1.97 12.73
N ALA A 62 -12.25 -2.86 11.89
CA ALA A 62 -13.53 -3.56 12.09
C ALA A 62 -13.62 -4.39 13.39
N ASN A 63 -12.54 -4.47 14.17
CA ASN A 63 -12.43 -5.26 15.39
C ASN A 63 -12.36 -4.39 16.66
N ARG A 64 -12.79 -3.12 16.62
CA ARG A 64 -13.00 -2.35 17.85
C ARG A 64 -14.31 -2.85 18.49
N THR A 65 -14.18 -3.68 19.52
CA THR A 65 -15.25 -3.81 20.51
C THR A 65 -15.57 -2.41 21.02
N SER A 66 -16.86 -2.06 21.04
CA SER A 66 -17.31 -0.77 21.54
C SER A 66 -16.85 -0.62 22.99
N GLY A 67 -15.92 0.30 23.24
CA GLY A 67 -15.80 0.89 24.57
C GLY A 67 -17.05 1.72 24.81
N LYS A 68 -18.13 1.08 25.29
CA LYS A 68 -19.13 1.79 26.07
C LYS A 68 -18.42 2.19 27.36
N SER A 69 -18.11 3.48 27.48
CA SER A 69 -18.08 4.14 28.79
C SER A 69 -19.49 4.58 29.12
#